data_AF-A0A949EWM1-F1
#
_entry.id   AF-A0A949EWM1-F1
#
_cell.length_a   1.000
_cell.length_b   1.000
_cell.length_c   1.000
_cell.angle_alpha   90.00
_cell.angle_beta   90.00
_cell.angle_gamma   90.00
#
_symmetry.space_group_name_H-M   'P 1'
#
loop_
_entity.id
_entity.type
_entity.pdbx_description
1 polymer ?
#
loop_
_entity_poly.entity_id
_entity_poly.type
_entity_poly.pdbx_seq_one_letter_code
_entity_poly.pdbx_strand_id
1 'polypeptide(L)'
;MDRKWIAFLGVLLITVLFAAGMFARVEVEAQKAAENDATQVGEGSGTMELDVLILDNEGYKKDRKGPVEFSHRKHAQDYRVLCWECHHEYKDKENVWVPWAETKKCRECHDPLKKEIT
;
A
#
# COMPACT_ATOMS: atom_id res chain seq x y z
N MET A 1 -11.53 32.54 53.58
CA MET A 1 -11.28 32.35 52.14
C MET A 1 -11.91 33.52 51.43
N ASP A 2 -11.09 34.48 51.01
CA ASP A 2 -11.58 35.79 50.58
C ASP A 2 -12.33 35.69 49.25
N ARG A 3 -13.32 36.57 49.03
CA ARG A 3 -14.11 36.60 47.79
C ARG A 3 -13.25 36.70 46.52
N LYS A 4 -12.05 37.27 46.65
CA LYS A 4 -11.02 37.34 45.59
C LYS A 4 -10.44 35.95 45.28
N TRP A 5 -10.19 35.12 46.30
CA TRP A 5 -9.70 33.74 46.15
C TRP A 5 -10.72 32.82 45.47
N ILE A 6 -12.01 32.98 45.76
CA ILE A 6 -13.08 32.21 45.09
C ILE A 6 -13.15 32.56 43.59
N ALA A 7 -13.00 33.85 43.25
CA ALA A 7 -12.95 34.28 41.85
C ALA A 7 -11.71 33.74 41.12
N PHE A 8 -10.53 33.73 41.77
CA PHE A 8 -9.30 33.17 41.19
C PHE A 8 -9.41 31.66 40.96
N LEU A 9 -9.95 30.89 41.92
CA LEU A 9 -10.15 29.45 41.76
C LEU A 9 -11.20 29.14 40.67
N GLY A 10 -12.23 29.96 40.54
CA GLY A 10 -13.23 29.84 39.46
C GLY A 10 -12.60 30.07 38.08
N VAL A 11 -11.80 31.11 37.91
CA VAL A 11 -11.10 31.39 36.64
C VAL A 11 -10.07 30.30 36.33
N LEU A 12 -9.32 29.82 37.34
CA LEU A 12 -8.37 28.72 37.17
C LEU A 12 -9.09 27.44 36.69
N LEU A 13 -10.20 27.06 37.32
CA LEU A 13 -10.98 25.89 36.93
C LEU A 13 -11.50 25.99 35.49
N ILE A 14 -12.00 27.17 35.10
CA ILE A 14 -12.48 27.43 33.74
C ILE A 14 -11.34 27.30 32.73
N THR A 15 -10.16 27.86 33.03
CA THR A 15 -9.00 27.74 32.13
C THR A 15 -8.51 26.30 31.97
N VAL A 16 -8.54 25.51 33.04
CA VAL A 16 -8.15 24.08 33.01
C VAL A 16 -9.16 23.26 32.21
N LEU A 17 -10.47 23.53 32.36
CA LEU A 17 -11.52 22.86 31.58
C LEU A 17 -11.44 23.20 30.08
N PHE A 18 -11.14 24.47 29.74
CA PHE A 18 -10.91 24.87 28.35
C PHE A 18 -9.68 24.21 27.75
N ALA A 19 -8.58 24.10 28.49
CA ALA A 19 -7.38 23.40 28.03
C ALA A 19 -7.65 21.91 27.78
N ALA A 20 -8.31 21.22 28.71
CA ALA A 20 -8.67 19.80 28.55
C ALA A 20 -9.59 19.54 27.33
N GLY A 21 -10.53 20.46 27.06
CA GLY A 21 -11.39 20.39 25.88
C GLY A 21 -10.65 20.57 24.55
N MET A 22 -9.51 21.27 24.53
CA MET A 22 -8.66 21.39 23.34
C MET A 22 -7.83 20.12 23.10
N PHE A 23 -7.34 19.45 24.14
CA PHE A 23 -6.59 18.20 24.00
C PHE A 23 -7.43 17.05 23.41
N ALA A 24 -8.70 16.91 23.82
CA ALA A 24 -9.60 15.89 23.27
C ALA A 24 -9.97 16.11 21.78
N ARG A 25 -9.88 17.34 21.27
CA ARG A 25 -10.16 17.65 19.85
C ARG A 25 -9.01 17.24 18.93
N VAL A 26 -7.76 17.34 19.41
CA VAL A 26 -6.56 16.95 18.64
C VAL A 26 -6.54 15.45 18.35
N GLU A 27 -6.98 14.61 19.29
CA GLU A 27 -7.00 13.14 19.10
C GLU A 27 -8.08 12.69 18.09
N VAL A 28 -9.24 13.35 18.07
CA VAL A 28 -10.33 13.04 17.12
C VAL A 28 -9.98 13.52 15.69
N GLU A 29 -9.26 14.63 15.55
CA GLU A 29 -8.77 15.10 14.25
C GLU A 29 -7.70 14.18 13.66
N ALA A 30 -6.82 13.61 14.50
CA ALA A 30 -5.81 12.64 14.08
C ALA A 30 -6.43 11.33 13.52
N GLN A 31 -7.54 10.86 14.09
CA GLN A 31 -8.24 9.68 13.57
C GLN A 31 -8.95 9.95 12.24
N LYS A 32 -9.57 11.13 12.08
CA LYS A 32 -10.21 11.52 10.81
C LYS A 32 -9.21 11.73 9.67
N ALA A 33 -7.99 12.15 9.99
CA ALA A 33 -6.89 12.28 9.02
C ALA A 33 -6.33 10.92 8.55
N ALA A 34 -6.51 9.84 9.33
CA ALA A 34 -6.10 8.49 8.91
C ALA A 34 -7.13 7.81 7.99
N GLU A 35 -8.42 8.18 8.10
CA GLU A 35 -9.49 7.60 7.28
C GLU A 35 -9.64 8.32 5.92
N ASN A 36 -9.38 9.64 5.84
CA ASN A 36 -9.46 10.38 4.58
C ASN A 36 -8.25 10.16 3.64
N ASP A 37 -7.12 9.68 4.16
CA ASP A 37 -5.95 9.23 3.36
C ASP A 37 -6.29 7.96 2.55
N ALA A 38 -7.15 7.09 3.08
CA ALA A 38 -7.63 5.90 2.36
C ALA A 38 -8.58 6.22 1.18
N THR A 39 -8.96 7.50 0.98
CA THR A 39 -9.92 7.91 -0.06
C THR A 39 -9.39 9.01 -1.00
N GLN A 40 -8.14 9.48 -0.86
CA GLN A 40 -7.52 10.38 -1.84
C GLN A 40 -6.70 9.61 -2.88
N VAL A 41 -7.40 9.02 -3.85
CA VAL A 41 -6.80 8.62 -5.13
C VAL A 41 -6.47 9.91 -5.88
N GLY A 42 -5.21 10.32 -5.85
CA GLY A 42 -4.70 11.46 -6.60
C GLY A 42 -4.75 11.20 -8.10
N GLU A 43 -5.40 12.11 -8.84
CA GLU A 43 -5.17 12.32 -10.27
C GLU A 43 -3.69 12.67 -10.50
N GLY A 44 -2.91 11.70 -10.99
CA GLY A 44 -1.50 11.94 -11.27
C GLY A 44 -0.60 10.71 -11.44
N SER A 45 -1.10 9.60 -11.96
CA SER A 45 -0.31 8.53 -12.58
C SER A 45 -1.31 7.53 -13.16
N GLY A 46 -1.06 6.98 -14.35
CA GLY A 46 -1.98 6.03 -14.99
C GLY A 46 -2.25 4.83 -14.10
N THR A 47 -3.34 4.87 -13.33
CA THR A 47 -3.85 3.73 -12.59
C THR A 47 -4.46 2.79 -13.63
N MET A 48 -3.61 1.96 -14.21
CA MET A 48 -4.05 0.79 -14.95
C MET A 48 -4.89 -0.04 -13.96
N GLU A 49 -6.13 -0.31 -14.32
CA GLU A 49 -7.04 -1.19 -13.59
C GLU A 49 -6.49 -2.62 -13.65
N LEU A 50 -5.43 -2.90 -12.88
CA LEU A 50 -4.66 -4.15 -12.87
C LEU A 50 -5.19 -5.16 -11.84
N ASP A 51 -6.40 -4.94 -11.31
CA ASP A 51 -6.90 -5.78 -10.24
C ASP A 51 -7.12 -7.22 -10.72
N VAL A 52 -7.54 -7.38 -11.97
CA VAL A 52 -7.65 -8.65 -12.68
C VAL A 52 -6.98 -8.52 -14.04
N LEU A 53 -6.03 -9.40 -14.33
CA LEU A 53 -5.27 -9.44 -15.56
C LEU A 53 -5.23 -10.87 -16.11
N ILE A 54 -5.21 -11.01 -17.43
CA ILE A 54 -5.12 -12.31 -18.08
C ILE A 54 -3.65 -12.60 -18.39
N LEU A 55 -3.10 -13.61 -17.72
CA LEU A 55 -1.80 -14.18 -18.01
C LEU A 55 -1.94 -15.16 -19.17
N ASP A 56 -1.57 -14.68 -20.36
CA ASP A 56 -1.47 -15.47 -21.57
C ASP A 56 -0.03 -15.45 -22.10
N ASN A 57 0.60 -16.61 -22.12
CA ASN A 57 1.99 -16.77 -22.53
C ASN A 57 2.08 -17.80 -23.66
N GLU A 58 2.76 -17.40 -24.72
CA GLU A 58 3.08 -18.26 -25.85
C GLU A 58 4.44 -18.94 -25.67
N GLY A 59 4.75 -19.90 -26.55
CA GLY A 59 6.06 -20.57 -26.59
C GLY A 59 6.14 -21.89 -25.81
N TYR A 60 5.10 -22.26 -25.06
CA TYR A 60 5.03 -23.60 -24.47
C TYR A 60 4.99 -24.69 -25.55
N LYS A 61 5.63 -25.84 -25.28
CA LYS A 61 5.61 -27.00 -26.20
C LYS A 61 4.19 -27.49 -26.50
N LYS A 62 3.29 -27.39 -25.52
CA LYS A 62 1.87 -27.68 -25.63
C LYS A 62 1.12 -26.75 -24.69
N ASP A 63 0.15 -26.01 -25.23
CA ASP A 63 -0.81 -25.30 -24.38
C ASP A 63 -1.84 -26.31 -23.83
N ARG A 64 -1.89 -26.42 -22.50
CA ARG A 64 -2.77 -27.38 -21.79
C ARG A 64 -3.80 -26.69 -20.91
N LYS A 65 -3.66 -25.38 -20.69
CA LYS A 65 -4.41 -24.64 -19.67
C LYS A 65 -5.02 -23.35 -20.22
N GLY A 66 -4.51 -22.84 -21.34
CA GLY A 66 -4.94 -21.60 -21.92
C GLY A 66 -4.60 -20.39 -21.04
N PRO A 67 -5.17 -19.22 -21.38
CA PRO A 67 -5.03 -18.00 -20.61
C PRO A 67 -5.55 -18.17 -19.17
N VAL A 68 -4.86 -17.56 -18.21
CA VAL A 68 -5.19 -17.65 -16.78
C VAL A 68 -5.59 -16.28 -16.26
N GLU A 69 -6.75 -16.19 -15.62
CA GLU A 69 -7.13 -15.00 -14.86
C GLU A 69 -6.29 -14.91 -13.57
N PHE A 70 -5.66 -13.76 -13.36
CA PHE A 70 -4.80 -13.47 -12.22
C PHE A 70 -5.24 -12.17 -11.55
N SER A 71 -5.37 -12.18 -10.24
CA SER A 71 -5.66 -10.96 -9.48
C SER A 71 -4.41 -10.45 -8.75
N HIS A 72 -3.86 -9.33 -9.21
CA HIS A 72 -2.63 -8.76 -8.64
C HIS A 72 -2.82 -8.34 -7.19
N ARG A 73 -3.92 -7.62 -6.89
CA ARG A 73 -4.20 -7.11 -5.55
C ARG A 73 -4.38 -8.22 -4.53
N LYS A 74 -5.08 -9.31 -4.88
CA LYS A 74 -5.24 -10.47 -3.98
C LYS A 74 -3.89 -11.08 -3.61
N HIS A 75 -2.97 -11.20 -4.56
CA HIS A 75 -1.63 -11.74 -4.27
C HIS A 75 -0.85 -10.83 -3.32
N ALA A 76 -0.87 -9.52 -3.56
CA ALA A 76 -0.14 -8.57 -2.73
C ALA A 76 -0.77 -8.39 -1.33
N GLN A 77 -2.10 -8.28 -1.23
CA GLN A 77 -2.80 -7.88 0.00
C GLN A 77 -3.29 -9.09 0.80
N ASP A 78 -4.01 -10.00 0.16
CA ASP A 78 -4.66 -11.13 0.85
C ASP A 78 -3.65 -12.24 1.11
N TYR A 79 -2.87 -12.60 0.09
CA TYR A 79 -1.89 -13.68 0.17
C TYR A 79 -0.53 -13.21 0.68
N ARG A 80 -0.32 -11.89 0.76
CA ARG A 80 0.89 -11.25 1.29
C ARG A 80 2.16 -11.72 0.57
N VAL A 81 2.04 -12.00 -0.73
CA VAL A 81 3.17 -12.30 -1.61
C VAL A 81 4.00 -11.03 -1.74
N LEU A 82 5.31 -11.17 -1.57
CA LEU A 82 6.22 -10.03 -1.62
C LEU A 82 6.44 -9.61 -3.08
N CYS A 83 6.59 -8.31 -3.33
CA CYS A 83 6.73 -7.81 -4.71
C CYS A 83 7.86 -8.50 -5.47
N TRP A 84 8.99 -8.77 -4.79
CA TRP A 84 10.17 -9.39 -5.38
C TRP A 84 10.05 -10.89 -5.66
N GLU A 85 8.97 -11.54 -5.23
CA GLU A 85 8.69 -12.94 -5.59
C GLU A 85 8.18 -13.08 -7.02
N CYS A 86 7.68 -11.99 -7.62
CA CYS A 86 7.23 -11.94 -9.02
C CYS A 86 7.97 -10.89 -9.83
N HIS A 87 8.23 -9.71 -9.25
CA HIS A 87 8.97 -8.63 -9.87
C HIS A 87 10.45 -8.73 -9.52
N HIS A 88 11.22 -9.36 -10.41
CA HIS A 88 12.65 -9.53 -10.21
C HIS A 88 13.44 -9.20 -11.47
N GLU A 89 14.62 -8.65 -11.25
CA GLU A 89 15.63 -8.42 -12.29
C GLU A 89 16.97 -8.84 -11.67
N TYR A 90 17.50 -9.98 -12.12
CA TYR A 90 18.77 -10.48 -11.59
C TYR A 90 19.95 -9.96 -12.40
N LYS A 91 20.89 -9.31 -11.72
CA LYS A 91 22.21 -8.96 -12.23
C LYS A 91 23.25 -9.52 -11.28
N ASP A 92 24.21 -10.28 -11.81
CA ASP A 92 25.25 -10.93 -11.01
C ASP A 92 24.71 -11.75 -9.81
N LYS A 93 23.54 -12.39 -10.01
CA LYS A 93 22.79 -13.18 -9.01
C LYS A 93 22.14 -12.38 -7.87
N GLU A 94 22.16 -11.05 -7.95
CA GLU A 94 21.44 -10.17 -7.02
C GLU A 94 20.18 -9.62 -7.68
N ASN A 95 19.07 -9.59 -6.95
CA ASN A 95 17.87 -8.94 -7.44
C ASN A 95 18.03 -7.43 -7.29
N VAL A 96 18.09 -6.73 -8.41
CA VAL A 96 18.25 -5.28 -8.47
C VAL A 96 16.95 -4.55 -8.78
N TRP A 97 15.82 -5.26 -8.83
CA TRP A 97 14.53 -4.68 -9.13
C TRP A 97 14.06 -3.72 -8.03
N VAL A 98 13.38 -2.65 -8.45
CA VAL A 98 12.80 -1.62 -7.58
C VAL A 98 11.37 -1.29 -8.00
N PRO A 99 10.47 -0.88 -7.07
CA PRO A 99 9.04 -0.68 -7.37
C PRO A 99 8.70 0.31 -8.49
N TRP A 100 9.59 1.26 -8.78
CA TRP A 100 9.42 2.24 -9.86
C TRP A 100 10.05 1.82 -11.18
N ALA A 101 10.68 0.64 -11.24
CA ALA A 101 11.21 0.08 -12.48
C ALA A 101 10.11 -0.59 -13.29
N GLU A 102 10.23 -0.51 -14.61
CA GLU A 102 9.39 -1.27 -15.51
C GLU A 102 9.59 -2.78 -15.27
N THR A 103 8.49 -3.53 -15.24
CA THR A 103 8.55 -4.98 -15.09
C THR A 103 8.34 -5.65 -16.44
N LYS A 104 9.33 -6.43 -16.87
CA LYS A 104 9.29 -7.21 -18.11
C LYS A 104 8.42 -8.46 -17.97
N LYS A 105 7.97 -9.01 -19.09
CA LYS A 105 7.28 -10.31 -19.08
C LYS A 105 8.28 -11.42 -18.74
N CYS A 106 7.82 -12.41 -17.97
CA CYS A 106 8.65 -13.53 -17.52
C CYS A 106 9.42 -14.21 -18.67
N ARG A 107 8.74 -14.42 -19.81
CA ARG A 107 9.29 -15.10 -20.99
C ARG A 107 10.37 -14.35 -21.75
N GLU A 108 10.59 -13.07 -21.44
CA GLU A 108 11.69 -12.32 -22.06
C GLU A 108 13.06 -12.86 -21.62
N CYS A 109 13.13 -13.46 -20.43
CA CYS A 109 14.34 -14.08 -19.90
C CYS A 109 14.17 -15.56 -19.57
N HIS A 110 12.96 -16.03 -19.22
CA HIS A 110 12.68 -17.44 -18.92
C HIS A 110 12.08 -18.15 -20.13
N ASP A 111 12.87 -18.93 -20.84
CA ASP A 111 12.41 -19.66 -22.03
C ASP A 111 11.55 -20.87 -21.62
N PRO A 112 10.26 -20.95 -22.01
CA PRO A 112 9.38 -22.05 -21.61
C PRO A 112 9.78 -23.42 -22.16
N LEU A 113 10.69 -23.48 -23.15
CA LEU A 113 11.22 -24.72 -23.71
C LEU A 113 12.54 -25.15 -23.09
N LYS A 114 13.19 -24.26 -22.32
CA LYS A 114 14.45 -24.56 -21.64
C LYS A 114 14.20 -24.67 -20.14
N LYS A 115 14.94 -25.56 -19.50
CA LYS A 115 14.95 -25.60 -18.04
C LYS A 115 15.89 -24.50 -17.56
N GLU A 116 15.31 -23.42 -17.05
CA GLU A 116 16.07 -22.38 -16.36
C GLU A 116 16.63 -22.97 -15.05
N ILE A 117 17.94 -22.77 -14.83
CA ILE A 117 18.59 -23.11 -13.57
C ILE A 117 18.60 -21.80 -12.77
N THR A 118 17.70 -21.71 -11.80
CA THR A 118 17.66 -20.60 -10.83
C THR A 118 18.75 -20.77 -9.79
#